data_AF-A0A9R0WNX6-F1
#
_entry.id   AF-A0A9R0WNX6-F1
#
_cell.length_a   1.000
_cell.length_b   1.000
_cell.length_c   1.000
_cell.angle_alpha   90.00
_cell.angle_beta   90.00
_cell.angle_gamma   90.00
#
_symmetry.space_group_name_H-M   'P 1'
#
loop_
_entity.id
_entity.type
_entity.pdbx_description
1 polymer ?
#
loop_
_entity_poly.entity_id
_entity_poly.type
_entity_poly.pdbx_seq_one_letter_code
_entity_poly.pdbx_strand_id
1 'polypeptide(L)'
;MADGEPSGAYREFKALVEAADRKFARARDLPLYGGGDHHSRKAFKAYTRLWRLQQDRRRDLVAAGLRRWEIGEVASRIGQLYYARYLRTAEPRSLVGAYVFYEAIYSRGYFAAPATAPAPAAAGGGAKHQGLLIRYKELRFIARFLVVAMLMRRAEAVDHLVARLRSLVQESKSAYPKTNFKEWKQVLQELDRFLKADGAYKGSRSLRYDNLFDSYASNLASIARFHSKRVLKLKEAVLTSYHRNEVKFTELTLDTFRMLQSLEWEPTGSYQIAVKELTENGTMSDQSGPSGLIDIHLSTEISDGNLPSNPQRAIIYHPTVSHLIAVLATICEELSQDSILLIYISASGLADQNAYHKYASSSSSRLRPASAFSIDKPNSHTGSDDHVWLGPRGNGGPNNLYPEDLIPFTRYPLFLVIDSENSHAFKAAIHNAEKGEPAALLLSPRIASAMPGVESGNGGQFTYFLTAPMQAFCQLAGITSDIDSDTYANAENILFSALEQYEEILSTSVGLNIVWGQILPDPFLRRLILRFIFCRAVLFYFHPEENGEHLPTCLPSLPESVSPNAKAIKTPILLLAENLVVSNRFHFGNRT
;
A
#
# COMPACT_ATOMS: atom_id res chain seq x y z
N MET A 1 40.24 27.38 27.88
CA MET A 1 38.90 27.79 27.40
C MET A 1 39.10 28.60 26.13
N ALA A 2 38.79 28.01 24.99
CA ALA A 2 38.60 28.71 23.73
C ALA A 2 37.51 27.90 23.00
N ASP A 3 36.25 28.22 23.30
CA ASP A 3 35.13 27.79 22.48
C ASP A 3 35.32 28.47 21.12
N GLY A 4 36.01 27.77 20.21
CA GLY A 4 36.27 28.25 18.86
C GLY A 4 34.95 28.48 18.14
N GLU A 5 34.68 29.71 17.74
CA GLU A 5 33.54 30.02 16.90
C GLU A 5 33.52 29.07 15.69
N PRO A 6 32.37 28.47 15.35
CA PRO A 6 32.27 27.64 14.15
C PRO A 6 32.70 28.46 12.93
N SER A 7 33.55 27.88 12.07
CA SER A 7 34.03 28.56 10.86
C SER A 7 32.84 29.10 10.05
N GLY A 8 33.03 30.22 9.35
CA GLY A 8 31.96 30.83 8.55
C GLY A 8 31.28 29.84 7.58
N ALA A 9 32.05 28.87 7.08
CA ALA A 9 31.55 27.78 6.24
C ALA A 9 30.57 26.84 6.95
N TYR A 10 30.85 26.49 8.22
CA TYR A 10 29.96 25.62 9.00
C TYR A 10 28.68 26.35 9.41
N ARG A 11 28.78 27.65 9.76
CA ARG A 11 27.60 28.50 10.00
C ARG A 11 26.72 28.62 8.75
N GLU A 12 27.32 28.84 7.58
CA GLU A 12 26.61 28.87 6.30
C GLU A 12 25.91 27.53 6.03
N PHE A 13 26.61 26.41 6.22
CA PHE A 13 26.03 25.07 6.07
C PHE A 13 24.81 24.87 6.98
N LYS A 14 24.92 25.23 8.26
CA LYS A 14 23.81 25.13 9.22
C LYS A 14 22.60 25.99 8.84
N ALA A 15 22.84 27.23 8.42
CA ALA A 15 21.77 28.12 7.95
C ALA A 15 21.04 27.55 6.72
N LEU A 16 21.77 26.91 5.80
CA LEU A 16 21.18 26.24 4.63
C LEU A 16 20.40 24.98 5.02
N VAL A 17 20.88 24.18 5.98
CA VAL A 17 20.14 23.04 6.53
C VAL A 17 18.80 23.50 7.08
N GLU A 18 18.79 24.49 7.97
CA GLU A 18 17.54 25.00 8.56
C GLU A 18 16.59 25.58 7.49
N ALA A 19 17.13 26.29 6.50
CA ALA A 19 16.33 26.83 5.40
C ALA A 19 15.78 25.74 4.47
N ALA A 20 16.45 24.60 4.33
CA ALA A 20 15.97 23.43 3.60
C ALA A 20 14.90 22.69 4.43
N ASP A 21 15.14 22.49 5.72
CA ASP A 21 14.21 21.82 6.65
C ASP A 21 12.89 22.56 6.78
N ARG A 22 12.90 23.91 6.82
CA ARG A 22 11.66 24.71 6.78
C ARG A 22 10.85 24.48 5.50
N LYS A 23 11.51 24.31 4.36
CA LYS A 23 10.82 23.99 3.08
C LYS A 23 10.35 22.54 3.05
N PHE A 24 11.14 21.63 3.60
CA PHE A 24 10.77 20.23 3.77
C PHE A 24 9.51 20.07 4.61
N ALA A 25 9.44 20.72 5.77
CA ALA A 25 8.28 20.66 6.65
C ALA A 25 7.01 21.12 5.92
N ARG A 26 7.07 22.26 5.22
CA ARG A 26 5.95 22.73 4.38
C ARG A 26 5.57 21.75 3.28
N ALA A 27 6.54 21.09 2.64
CA ALA A 27 6.26 20.09 1.61
C ALA A 27 5.69 18.79 2.18
N ARG A 28 6.04 18.43 3.42
CA ARG A 28 5.52 17.25 4.12
C ARG A 28 4.09 17.47 4.62
N ASP A 29 3.79 18.66 5.13
CA ASP A 29 2.50 18.96 5.76
C ASP A 29 1.38 19.21 4.73
N LEU A 30 1.71 19.27 3.43
CA LEU A 30 0.74 19.34 2.35
C LEU A 30 0.11 17.96 2.09
N PRO A 31 -1.19 17.92 1.79
CA PRO A 31 -1.85 16.71 1.32
C PRO A 31 -1.08 16.01 0.19
N LEU A 32 -1.19 14.68 0.16
CA LEU A 32 -0.63 13.86 -0.92
C LEU A 32 -1.51 13.88 -2.18
N TYR A 33 -2.69 14.52 -2.12
CA TYR A 33 -3.69 14.64 -3.16
C TYR A 33 -3.90 16.13 -3.55
N GLY A 34 -4.37 16.40 -4.77
CA GLY A 34 -4.85 17.73 -5.17
C GLY A 34 -3.80 18.81 -5.45
N GLY A 35 -2.71 18.48 -6.15
CA GLY A 35 -1.72 19.47 -6.59
C GLY A 35 -0.86 20.09 -5.47
N GLY A 36 0.44 19.75 -5.41
CA GLY A 36 1.35 20.29 -4.39
C GLY A 36 2.84 20.29 -4.74
N ASP A 37 3.20 19.91 -5.98
CA ASP A 37 4.59 19.63 -6.37
C ASP A 37 5.50 20.87 -6.27
N HIS A 38 4.96 22.09 -6.30
CA HIS A 38 5.78 23.31 -6.20
C HIS A 38 6.56 23.41 -4.87
N HIS A 39 5.97 23.02 -3.74
CA HIS A 39 6.65 23.05 -2.44
C HIS A 39 7.72 21.96 -2.37
N SER A 40 7.42 20.76 -2.88
CA SER A 40 8.38 19.67 -3.03
C SER A 40 9.56 20.08 -3.92
N ARG A 41 9.31 20.71 -5.07
CA ARG A 41 10.36 21.27 -5.96
C ARG A 41 11.22 22.31 -5.25
N LYS A 42 10.62 23.19 -4.44
CA LYS A 42 11.37 24.18 -3.64
C LYS A 42 12.27 23.51 -2.59
N ALA A 43 11.77 22.46 -1.92
CA ALA A 43 12.55 21.67 -0.97
C ALA A 43 13.70 20.93 -1.69
N PHE A 44 13.42 20.28 -2.83
CA PHE A 44 14.43 19.64 -3.67
C PHE A 44 15.54 20.62 -4.04
N LYS A 45 15.20 21.79 -4.61
CA LYS A 45 16.20 22.81 -4.98
C LYS A 45 17.08 23.23 -3.80
N ALA A 46 16.50 23.38 -2.61
CA ALA A 46 17.24 23.74 -1.40
C ALA A 46 18.21 22.64 -0.97
N TYR A 47 17.76 21.38 -0.92
CA TYR A 47 18.65 20.26 -0.58
C TYR A 47 19.68 19.97 -1.67
N THR A 48 19.38 20.16 -2.96
CA THR A 48 20.37 20.03 -4.04
C THR A 48 21.49 21.06 -3.87
N ARG A 49 21.16 22.32 -3.55
CA ARG A 49 22.17 23.34 -3.25
C ARG A 49 23.01 22.97 -2.03
N LEU A 50 22.36 22.52 -0.96
CA LEU A 50 23.04 22.07 0.27
C LEU A 50 23.95 20.86 0.01
N TRP A 51 23.50 19.91 -0.82
CA TRP A 51 24.25 18.72 -1.19
C TRP A 51 25.49 19.06 -2.02
N ARG A 52 25.38 20.01 -2.97
CA ARG A 52 26.54 20.50 -3.72
C ARG A 52 27.55 21.17 -2.80
N LEU A 53 27.10 22.08 -1.92
CA LEU A 53 27.98 22.76 -0.97
C LEU A 53 28.77 21.76 -0.11
N GLN A 54 28.12 20.72 0.43
CA GLN A 54 28.83 19.72 1.24
C GLN A 54 29.77 18.84 0.43
N GLN A 55 29.53 18.64 -0.87
CA GLN A 55 30.46 17.93 -1.74
C GLN A 55 31.69 18.80 -2.03
N ASP A 56 31.48 20.05 -2.45
CA ASP A 56 32.53 20.96 -2.89
C ASP A 56 33.45 21.37 -1.73
N ARG A 57 32.88 21.55 -0.51
CA ARG A 57 33.61 22.05 0.67
C ARG A 57 33.72 21.01 1.79
N ARG A 58 33.66 19.72 1.46
CA ARG A 58 33.62 18.65 2.47
C ARG A 58 34.76 18.74 3.49
N ARG A 59 35.99 18.95 3.01
CA ARG A 59 37.20 18.98 3.84
C ARG A 59 37.11 20.08 4.89
N ASP A 60 36.76 21.30 4.47
CA ASP A 60 36.59 22.46 5.35
C ASP A 60 35.48 22.25 6.38
N LEU A 61 34.34 21.69 5.94
CA LEU A 61 33.19 21.45 6.81
C LEU A 61 33.50 20.40 7.88
N VAL A 62 34.19 19.31 7.50
CA VAL A 62 34.63 18.28 8.46
C VAL A 62 35.65 18.84 9.43
N ALA A 63 36.62 19.63 8.96
CA ALA A 63 37.57 20.35 9.83
C ALA A 63 36.85 21.31 10.80
N ALA A 64 35.73 21.91 10.38
CA ALA A 64 34.89 22.76 11.20
C ALA A 64 33.87 22.01 12.08
N GLY A 65 33.91 20.67 12.12
CA GLY A 65 33.11 19.84 13.03
C GLY A 65 31.88 19.15 12.42
N LEU A 66 31.70 19.18 11.09
CA LEU A 66 30.64 18.42 10.42
C LEU A 66 30.81 16.92 10.62
N ARG A 67 29.78 16.28 11.16
CA ARG A 67 29.77 14.86 11.45
C ARG A 67 29.10 14.06 10.33
N ARG A 68 29.52 12.80 10.18
CA ARG A 68 28.99 11.89 9.14
C ARG A 68 27.46 11.74 9.21
N TRP A 69 26.89 11.60 10.41
CA TRP A 69 25.44 11.43 10.57
C TRP A 69 24.64 12.66 10.10
N GLU A 70 25.23 13.86 10.11
CA GLU A 70 24.60 15.08 9.60
C GLU A 70 24.48 15.04 8.08
N ILE A 71 25.50 14.51 7.39
CA ILE A 71 25.45 14.25 5.95
C ILE A 71 24.40 13.17 5.64
N GLY A 72 24.36 12.11 6.43
CA GLY A 72 23.35 11.06 6.32
C GLY A 72 21.92 11.56 6.50
N GLU A 73 21.71 12.53 7.39
CA GLU A 73 20.41 13.18 7.58
C GLU A 73 19.98 13.99 6.35
N VAL A 74 20.89 14.78 5.78
CA VAL A 74 20.62 15.53 4.54
C VAL A 74 20.26 14.57 3.40
N ALA A 75 21.03 13.49 3.22
CA ALA A 75 20.73 12.47 2.23
C ALA A 75 19.37 11.79 2.49
N SER A 76 19.06 11.49 3.75
CA SER A 76 17.78 10.88 4.14
C SER A 76 16.60 11.80 3.83
N ARG A 77 16.75 13.12 3.96
CA ARG A 77 15.72 14.10 3.58
C ARG A 77 15.50 14.13 2.07
N ILE A 78 16.55 14.01 1.27
CA ILE A 78 16.42 13.92 -0.19
C ILE A 78 15.68 12.63 -0.58
N GLY A 79 16.05 11.48 0.01
CA GLY A 79 15.32 10.22 -0.19
C GLY A 79 13.83 10.31 0.22
N GLN A 80 13.53 11.02 1.31
CA GLN A 80 12.15 11.29 1.74
C GLN A 80 11.38 12.16 0.72
N LEU A 81 12.03 13.14 0.08
CA LEU A 81 11.39 13.95 -0.95
C LEU A 81 11.08 13.14 -2.21
N TYR A 82 11.97 12.22 -2.59
CA TYR A 82 11.72 11.26 -3.68
C TYR A 82 10.56 10.34 -3.36
N TYR A 83 10.53 9.78 -2.15
CA TYR A 83 9.42 8.93 -1.69
C TYR A 83 8.09 9.71 -1.66
N ALA A 84 8.09 10.92 -1.11
CA ALA A 84 6.90 11.77 -1.06
C ALA A 84 6.45 12.27 -2.44
N ARG A 85 7.35 12.32 -3.43
CA ARG A 85 6.99 12.56 -4.83
C ARG A 85 6.34 11.32 -5.44
N TYR A 86 6.91 10.13 -5.21
CA TYR A 86 6.29 8.87 -5.61
C TYR A 86 4.87 8.73 -5.05
N LEU A 87 4.62 9.03 -3.76
CA LEU A 87 3.25 8.97 -3.24
C LEU A 87 2.26 9.94 -3.91
N ARG A 88 2.74 11.02 -4.54
CA ARG A 88 1.89 12.02 -5.21
C ARG A 88 1.69 11.74 -6.68
N THR A 89 2.79 11.45 -7.40
CA THR A 89 2.78 11.28 -8.86
C THR A 89 2.72 9.83 -9.26
N ALA A 90 3.11 8.93 -8.34
CA ALA A 90 3.29 7.50 -8.52
C ALA A 90 4.10 7.14 -9.77
N GLU A 91 5.08 8.01 -10.01
CA GLU A 91 6.16 7.84 -10.96
C GLU A 91 7.19 6.86 -10.36
N PRO A 92 7.40 5.66 -10.93
CA PRO A 92 8.32 4.65 -10.39
C PRO A 92 9.75 5.15 -10.23
N ARG A 93 10.19 6.06 -11.11
CA ARG A 93 11.52 6.70 -11.04
C ARG A 93 11.74 7.44 -9.73
N SER A 94 10.67 8.01 -9.15
CA SER A 94 10.76 8.68 -7.85
C SER A 94 10.98 7.68 -6.72
N LEU A 95 10.39 6.48 -6.79
CA LEU A 95 10.62 5.42 -5.81
C LEU A 95 12.06 4.88 -5.88
N VAL A 96 12.57 4.69 -7.11
CA VAL A 96 13.97 4.33 -7.37
C VAL A 96 14.92 5.37 -6.78
N GLY A 97 14.65 6.66 -7.01
CA GLY A 97 15.44 7.75 -6.42
C GLY A 97 15.51 7.65 -4.89
N ALA A 98 14.39 7.35 -4.23
CA ALA A 98 14.38 7.13 -2.79
C ALA A 98 15.26 5.95 -2.36
N TYR A 99 15.15 4.82 -3.08
CA TYR A 99 15.94 3.62 -2.81
C TYR A 99 17.43 3.87 -2.96
N VAL A 100 17.88 4.48 -4.07
CA VAL A 100 19.30 4.78 -4.33
C VAL A 100 19.86 5.65 -3.20
N PHE A 101 19.14 6.68 -2.76
CA PHE A 101 19.58 7.49 -1.62
C PHE A 101 19.65 6.68 -0.32
N TYR A 102 18.69 5.80 -0.05
CA TYR A 102 18.69 5.00 1.16
C TYR A 102 19.78 3.92 1.17
N GLU A 103 19.98 3.21 0.07
CA GLU A 103 21.08 2.25 -0.10
C GLU A 103 22.44 2.95 0.02
N ALA A 104 22.60 4.13 -0.58
CA ALA A 104 23.78 4.98 -0.44
C ALA A 104 24.06 5.41 1.00
N ILE A 105 23.02 5.64 1.81
CA ILE A 105 23.16 6.00 3.22
C ILE A 105 23.60 4.78 4.04
N TYR A 106 22.96 3.65 3.75
CA TYR A 106 23.18 2.36 4.41
C TYR A 106 24.59 1.84 4.18
N SER A 107 24.99 1.67 2.91
CA SER A 107 26.29 1.15 2.48
C SER A 107 27.48 1.97 3.03
N ARG A 108 27.32 3.30 3.14
CA ARG A 108 28.38 4.17 3.68
C ARG A 108 28.41 4.24 5.20
N GLY A 109 27.43 3.66 5.90
CA GLY A 109 27.37 3.68 7.36
C GLY A 109 27.33 5.08 7.96
N TYR A 110 26.57 6.02 7.39
CA TYR A 110 26.55 7.41 7.89
C TYR A 110 26.10 7.54 9.36
N PHE A 111 25.30 6.59 9.85
CA PHE A 111 24.86 6.55 11.25
C PHE A 111 25.72 5.65 12.15
N ALA A 112 26.74 4.99 11.60
CA ALA A 112 27.63 4.13 12.38
C ALA A 112 28.42 4.94 13.41
N ALA A 113 28.65 4.33 14.58
CA ALA A 113 29.53 4.92 15.58
C ALA A 113 30.99 4.94 15.07
N PRO A 114 31.77 6.01 15.35
CA PRO A 114 33.20 6.00 15.08
C PRO A 114 33.88 4.83 15.82
N ALA A 115 34.83 4.15 15.18
CA ALA A 115 35.58 3.05 15.79
C ALA A 115 36.32 3.44 17.08
N THR A 116 36.61 4.74 17.24
CA THR A 116 37.30 5.33 18.40
C THR A 116 36.36 5.93 19.45
N ALA A 117 35.04 5.81 19.28
CA ALA A 117 34.09 6.40 20.21
C ALA A 117 34.09 5.63 21.56
N PRO A 118 34.18 6.33 22.71
CA PRO A 118 34.11 5.67 24.01
C PRO A 118 32.77 4.95 24.17
N ALA A 119 32.79 3.80 24.85
CA ALA A 119 31.58 3.02 25.11
C ALA A 119 30.49 3.93 25.71
N PRO A 120 29.20 3.73 25.36
CA PRO A 120 28.09 4.52 25.87
C PRO A 120 28.05 4.58 27.40
N ALA A 121 28.58 3.56 28.08
CA ALA A 121 28.73 3.52 29.54
C ALA A 121 29.73 4.57 30.08
N ALA A 122 30.81 4.85 29.35
CA ALA A 122 31.92 5.72 29.74
C ALA A 122 31.79 7.18 29.26
N ALA A 123 30.81 7.49 28.40
CA ALA A 123 30.59 8.83 27.87
C ALA A 123 29.94 9.79 28.90
N GLY A 124 30.24 11.08 28.85
CA GLY A 124 29.55 12.09 29.66
C GLY A 124 28.06 12.21 29.31
N GLY A 125 27.24 12.77 30.20
CA GLY A 125 25.77 12.82 30.04
C GLY A 125 25.29 13.41 28.71
N GLY A 126 25.92 14.50 28.24
CA GLY A 126 25.60 15.12 26.94
C GLY A 126 25.95 14.24 25.73
N ALA A 127 27.09 13.52 25.78
CA ALA A 127 27.51 12.61 24.72
C ALA A 127 26.61 11.36 24.65
N LYS A 128 26.16 10.84 25.80
CA LYS A 128 25.15 9.76 25.85
C LYS A 128 23.83 10.18 25.22
N HIS A 129 23.35 11.39 25.52
CA HIS A 129 22.11 11.91 24.95
C HIS A 129 22.20 12.06 23.42
N GLN A 130 23.30 12.62 22.91
CA GLN A 130 23.52 12.75 21.47
C GLN A 130 23.61 11.38 20.77
N GLY A 131 24.33 10.42 21.37
CA GLY A 131 24.40 9.06 20.85
C GLY A 131 23.02 8.39 20.76
N LEU A 132 22.17 8.59 21.76
CA LEU A 132 20.80 8.08 21.77
C LEU A 132 19.94 8.71 20.66
N LEU A 133 20.05 10.03 20.43
CA LEU A 133 19.35 10.70 19.33
C LEU A 133 19.76 10.15 17.97
N ILE A 134 21.06 9.91 17.76
CA ILE A 134 21.57 9.32 16.50
C ILE A 134 21.01 7.90 16.31
N ARG A 135 20.93 7.08 17.37
CA ARG A 135 20.30 5.75 17.30
C ARG A 135 18.83 5.84 16.88
N TYR A 136 18.06 6.77 17.44
CA TYR A 136 16.68 6.99 16.98
C TYR A 136 16.58 7.49 15.53
N LYS A 137 17.58 8.22 15.03
CA LYS A 137 17.63 8.59 13.61
C LYS A 137 17.90 7.36 12.73
N GLU A 138 18.85 6.51 13.11
CA GLU A 138 19.19 5.26 12.41
C GLU A 138 17.99 4.30 12.37
N LEU A 139 17.33 4.07 13.51
CA LEU A 139 16.14 3.21 13.61
C LEU A 139 15.01 3.69 12.67
N ARG A 140 14.70 4.99 12.68
CA ARG A 140 13.68 5.57 11.78
C ARG A 140 14.13 5.57 10.31
N PHE A 141 15.41 5.70 10.05
CA PHE A 141 15.96 5.60 8.71
C PHE A 141 15.77 4.18 8.14
N ILE A 142 16.16 3.14 8.89
CA ILE A 142 15.99 1.75 8.46
C ILE A 142 14.51 1.41 8.26
N ALA A 143 13.62 1.86 9.15
CA ALA A 143 12.18 1.66 8.98
C ALA A 143 11.64 2.28 7.68
N ARG A 144 12.11 3.48 7.29
CA ARG A 144 11.75 4.09 6.00
C ARG A 144 12.35 3.36 4.81
N PHE A 145 13.57 2.86 4.94
CA PHE A 145 14.22 2.09 3.89
C PHE A 145 13.48 0.77 3.65
N LEU A 146 13.04 0.10 4.72
CA LEU A 146 12.17 -1.09 4.64
C LEU A 146 10.89 -0.83 3.84
N VAL A 147 10.18 0.28 4.10
CA VAL A 147 8.98 0.64 3.33
C VAL A 147 9.30 0.75 1.84
N VAL A 148 10.36 1.46 1.47
CA VAL A 148 10.76 1.62 0.06
C VAL A 148 11.20 0.29 -0.57
N ALA A 149 11.96 -0.53 0.16
CA ALA A 149 12.39 -1.85 -0.32
C ALA A 149 11.21 -2.81 -0.53
N MET A 150 10.22 -2.80 0.37
CA MET A 150 8.98 -3.57 0.21
C MET A 150 8.16 -3.09 -0.97
N LEU A 151 8.01 -1.76 -1.16
CA LEU A 151 7.31 -1.19 -2.30
C LEU A 151 7.99 -1.53 -3.63
N MET A 152 9.32 -1.60 -3.66
CA MET A 152 10.11 -2.06 -4.81
C MET A 152 10.20 -3.58 -4.96
N ARG A 153 9.56 -4.36 -4.07
CA ARG A 153 9.57 -5.84 -4.10
C ARG A 153 10.99 -6.45 -4.04
N ARG A 154 11.93 -5.81 -3.33
CA ARG A 154 13.32 -6.27 -3.17
C ARG A 154 13.47 -7.23 -1.98
N ALA A 155 13.10 -8.49 -2.18
CA ALA A 155 13.10 -9.52 -1.12
C ALA A 155 14.41 -9.60 -0.32
N GLU A 156 15.55 -9.69 -0.99
CA GLU A 156 16.87 -9.78 -0.35
C GLU A 156 17.20 -8.54 0.49
N ALA A 157 16.91 -7.35 -0.04
CA ALA A 157 17.11 -6.10 0.69
C ALA A 157 16.20 -6.01 1.91
N VAL A 158 14.94 -6.47 1.79
CA VAL A 158 14.00 -6.55 2.92
C VAL A 158 14.54 -7.48 4.00
N ASP A 159 14.95 -8.70 3.65
CA ASP A 159 15.51 -9.68 4.59
C ASP A 159 16.74 -9.12 5.32
N HIS A 160 17.65 -8.48 4.58
CA HIS A 160 18.84 -7.85 5.14
C HIS A 160 18.50 -6.70 6.10
N LEU A 161 17.59 -5.80 5.70
CA LEU A 161 17.18 -4.65 6.50
C LEU A 161 16.40 -5.05 7.75
N VAL A 162 15.59 -6.12 7.68
CA VAL A 162 14.89 -6.70 8.83
C VAL A 162 15.91 -7.20 9.85
N ALA A 163 16.90 -7.99 9.41
CA ALA A 163 17.95 -8.50 10.27
C ALA A 163 18.73 -7.35 10.93
N ARG A 164 19.07 -6.32 10.16
CA ARG A 164 19.75 -5.13 10.70
C ARG A 164 18.90 -4.37 11.70
N LEU A 165 17.60 -4.15 11.43
CA LEU A 165 16.70 -3.45 12.35
C LEU A 165 16.62 -4.21 13.69
N ARG A 166 16.46 -5.54 13.64
CA ARG A 166 16.45 -6.39 14.83
C ARG A 166 17.75 -6.23 15.63
N SER A 167 18.90 -6.35 14.97
CA SER A 167 20.21 -6.17 15.63
C SER A 167 20.34 -4.78 16.25
N LEU A 168 20.01 -3.72 15.52
CA LEU A 168 20.10 -2.34 15.98
C LEU A 168 19.23 -2.07 17.21
N VAL A 169 18.04 -2.66 17.28
CA VAL A 169 17.16 -2.54 18.45
C VAL A 169 17.80 -3.22 19.68
N GLN A 170 18.46 -4.36 19.51
CA GLN A 170 19.16 -5.04 20.61
C GLN A 170 20.42 -4.28 21.04
N GLU A 171 21.25 -3.83 20.09
CA GLU A 171 22.40 -2.95 20.34
C GLU A 171 21.98 -1.68 21.11
N SER A 172 20.85 -1.09 20.74
CA SER A 172 20.36 0.13 21.37
C SER A 172 19.89 -0.12 22.81
N LYS A 173 19.23 -1.26 23.07
CA LYS A 173 18.83 -1.65 24.43
C LYS A 173 20.03 -1.91 25.34
N SER A 174 21.05 -2.60 24.84
CA SER A 174 22.26 -2.89 25.61
C SER A 174 23.07 -1.63 25.89
N ALA A 175 23.19 -0.73 24.90
CA ALA A 175 23.88 0.55 25.04
C ALA A 175 23.17 1.54 25.99
N TYR A 176 21.84 1.49 26.05
CA TYR A 176 21.00 2.43 26.81
C TYR A 176 19.96 1.71 27.68
N PRO A 177 20.37 1.00 28.74
CA PRO A 177 19.49 0.15 29.54
C PRO A 177 18.39 0.90 30.30
N LYS A 178 18.58 2.22 30.54
CA LYS A 178 17.59 3.09 31.19
C LYS A 178 16.53 3.64 30.22
N THR A 179 16.70 3.43 28.92
CA THR A 179 15.78 3.95 27.90
C THR A 179 14.75 2.89 27.52
N ASN A 180 13.48 3.31 27.41
CA ASN A 180 12.40 2.42 27.01
C ASN A 180 12.35 2.27 25.47
N PHE A 181 12.58 1.06 24.95
CA PHE A 181 12.47 0.71 23.53
C PHE A 181 11.23 -0.14 23.20
N LYS A 182 10.18 -0.09 24.03
CA LYS A 182 8.95 -0.87 23.83
C LYS A 182 8.27 -0.59 22.48
N GLU A 183 8.22 0.66 22.05
CA GLU A 183 7.67 1.05 20.74
C GLU A 183 8.40 0.35 19.59
N TRP A 184 9.74 0.28 19.64
CA TRP A 184 10.52 -0.42 18.61
C TRP A 184 10.34 -1.94 18.64
N LYS A 185 10.06 -2.51 19.81
CA LYS A 185 9.66 -3.93 19.91
C LYS A 185 8.31 -4.14 19.22
N GLN A 186 7.36 -3.22 19.40
CA GLN A 186 6.07 -3.27 18.69
C GLN A 186 6.26 -3.11 17.19
N VAL A 187 7.10 -2.18 16.72
CA VAL A 187 7.42 -2.02 15.29
C VAL A 187 7.98 -3.31 14.69
N LEU A 188 8.87 -4.02 15.39
CA LEU A 188 9.38 -5.32 14.93
C LEU A 188 8.28 -6.39 14.88
N GLN A 189 7.39 -6.44 15.88
CA GLN A 189 6.27 -7.37 15.87
C GLN A 189 5.27 -7.09 14.74
N GLU A 190 4.98 -5.82 14.48
CA GLU A 190 4.16 -5.37 13.35
C GLU A 190 4.81 -5.78 12.02
N LEU A 191 6.12 -5.54 11.86
CA LEU A 191 6.89 -5.94 10.68
C LEU A 191 6.89 -7.45 10.46
N ASP A 192 7.14 -8.24 11.51
CA ASP A 192 7.17 -9.70 11.43
C ASP A 192 5.79 -10.26 11.03
N ARG A 193 4.72 -9.71 11.59
CA ARG A 193 3.34 -10.05 11.20
C ARG A 193 3.07 -9.66 9.75
N PHE A 194 3.48 -8.47 9.34
CA PHE A 194 3.30 -7.98 7.98
C PHE A 194 4.00 -8.88 6.96
N LEU A 195 5.28 -9.21 7.15
CA LEU A 195 6.04 -10.06 6.23
C LEU A 195 5.53 -11.50 6.20
N LYS A 196 5.09 -12.03 7.35
CA LYS A 196 4.46 -13.35 7.42
C LYS A 196 3.13 -13.38 6.65
N ALA A 197 2.33 -12.33 6.79
CA ALA A 197 1.01 -12.22 6.17
C ALA A 197 1.09 -11.91 4.66
N ASP A 198 2.09 -11.12 4.24
CA ASP A 198 2.36 -10.89 2.83
C ASP A 198 2.79 -12.20 2.17
N GLY A 199 3.58 -13.04 2.87
CA GLY A 199 3.74 -14.50 2.67
C GLY A 199 4.22 -14.99 1.29
N ALA A 200 4.27 -14.10 0.30
CA ALA A 200 4.28 -14.40 -1.12
C ALA A 200 5.45 -13.69 -1.84
N TYR A 201 6.44 -13.20 -1.10
CA TYR A 201 7.62 -12.53 -1.66
C TYR A 201 8.78 -13.51 -1.97
N LYS A 202 8.73 -14.76 -1.49
CA LYS A 202 9.71 -15.81 -1.81
C LYS A 202 9.11 -16.74 -2.87
N GLY A 203 9.23 -16.36 -4.14
CA GLY A 203 8.89 -17.21 -5.29
C GLY A 203 7.49 -17.04 -5.89
N SER A 204 6.61 -16.25 -5.27
CA SER A 204 5.29 -15.98 -5.84
C SER A 204 5.33 -14.79 -6.82
N ARG A 205 4.43 -14.84 -7.81
CA ARG A 205 4.25 -13.82 -8.84
C ARG A 205 4.06 -12.42 -8.24
N SER A 206 4.52 -11.40 -8.97
CA SER A 206 4.33 -10.00 -8.58
C SER A 206 2.84 -9.65 -8.50
N LEU A 207 2.48 -8.81 -7.54
CA LEU A 207 1.13 -8.24 -7.42
C LEU A 207 0.86 -7.20 -8.52
N ARG A 208 1.93 -6.60 -9.07
CA ARG A 208 1.89 -5.59 -10.13
C ARG A 208 1.36 -6.18 -11.43
N TYR A 209 0.91 -5.32 -12.33
CA TYR A 209 0.45 -5.70 -13.65
C TYR A 209 1.64 -6.07 -14.52
N ASP A 210 1.71 -7.34 -14.91
CA ASP A 210 2.75 -7.85 -15.80
C ASP A 210 2.13 -8.21 -17.15
N ASN A 211 2.62 -7.59 -18.23
CA ASN A 211 2.12 -7.87 -19.58
C ASN A 211 2.26 -9.34 -19.99
N LEU A 212 3.25 -10.07 -19.46
CA LEU A 212 3.43 -11.48 -19.78
C LEU A 212 2.31 -12.36 -19.23
N PHE A 213 1.69 -11.93 -18.13
CA PHE A 213 0.81 -12.80 -17.37
C PHE A 213 -0.59 -12.20 -17.08
N ASP A 214 -0.80 -10.91 -17.35
CA ASP A 214 -2.07 -10.20 -17.18
C ASP A 214 -2.62 -9.65 -18.51
N SER A 215 -1.89 -9.78 -19.62
CA SER A 215 -2.34 -9.37 -20.96
C SER A 215 -2.58 -10.56 -21.87
N TYR A 216 -3.71 -10.57 -22.57
CA TYR A 216 -4.11 -11.66 -23.46
C TYR A 216 -4.18 -11.14 -24.90
N ALA A 217 -3.09 -11.35 -25.66
CA ALA A 217 -2.95 -10.81 -27.01
C ALA A 217 -4.07 -11.26 -27.96
N SER A 218 -4.58 -12.48 -27.75
CA SER A 218 -5.71 -13.11 -28.44
C SER A 218 -7.00 -12.26 -28.38
N ASN A 219 -7.22 -11.56 -27.28
CA ASN A 219 -8.45 -10.81 -26.99
C ASN A 219 -8.37 -9.31 -27.34
N LEU A 220 -7.22 -8.81 -27.78
CA LEU A 220 -7.06 -7.36 -28.03
C LEU A 220 -8.02 -6.84 -29.11
N ALA A 221 -8.30 -7.64 -30.14
CA ALA A 221 -9.24 -7.28 -31.19
C ALA A 221 -10.69 -7.19 -30.70
N SER A 222 -11.12 -8.10 -29.82
CA SER A 222 -12.46 -8.07 -29.24
C SER A 222 -12.61 -6.92 -28.25
N ILE A 223 -11.56 -6.56 -27.51
CA ILE A 223 -11.54 -5.38 -26.64
C ILE A 223 -11.65 -4.09 -27.45
N ALA A 224 -10.95 -4.00 -28.59
CA ALA A 224 -10.93 -2.80 -29.44
C ALA A 224 -12.33 -2.36 -29.92
N ARG A 225 -13.32 -3.28 -29.98
CA ARG A 225 -14.71 -2.93 -30.32
C ARG A 225 -15.31 -1.87 -29.38
N PHE A 226 -14.88 -1.86 -28.12
CA PHE A 226 -15.35 -0.92 -27.11
C PHE A 226 -14.78 0.49 -27.32
N HIS A 227 -13.73 0.65 -28.12
CA HIS A 227 -13.15 1.97 -28.42
C HIS A 227 -14.06 2.85 -29.28
N SER A 228 -15.09 2.26 -29.92
CA SER A 228 -16.16 3.02 -30.56
C SER A 228 -17.09 3.73 -29.56
N LYS A 229 -17.02 3.36 -28.28
CA LYS A 229 -17.70 4.02 -27.16
C LYS A 229 -16.71 4.86 -26.35
N ARG A 230 -17.20 5.64 -25.37
CA ARG A 230 -16.34 6.32 -24.39
C ARG A 230 -15.49 5.28 -23.65
N VAL A 231 -14.17 5.41 -23.72
CA VAL A 231 -13.23 4.54 -23.00
C VAL A 231 -12.78 5.26 -21.75
N LEU A 232 -13.03 4.65 -20.59
CA LEU A 232 -12.60 5.19 -19.32
C LEU A 232 -11.21 4.65 -18.99
N LYS A 233 -10.32 5.54 -18.54
CA LYS A 233 -8.99 5.18 -18.06
C LYS A 233 -8.88 5.45 -16.58
N LEU A 234 -8.37 4.48 -15.83
CA LEU A 234 -8.11 4.67 -14.42
C LEU A 234 -7.03 5.74 -14.27
N LYS A 235 -7.38 6.85 -13.64
CA LYS A 235 -6.46 7.99 -13.43
C LYS A 235 -6.14 8.19 -11.97
N GLU A 236 -7.12 7.98 -11.10
CA GLU A 236 -7.04 8.26 -9.67
C GLU A 236 -7.62 7.08 -8.88
N ALA A 237 -7.00 6.77 -7.73
CA ALA A 237 -7.44 5.73 -6.81
C ALA A 237 -7.33 6.23 -5.36
N VAL A 238 -8.40 6.08 -4.58
CA VAL A 238 -8.39 6.33 -3.13
C VAL A 238 -8.42 5.00 -2.40
N LEU A 239 -7.40 4.74 -1.60
CA LEU A 239 -7.22 3.47 -0.88
C LEU A 239 -7.27 3.73 0.62
N THR A 240 -8.23 3.13 1.31
CA THR A 240 -8.32 3.17 2.77
C THR A 240 -8.70 1.81 3.33
N SER A 241 -8.17 1.49 4.49
CA SER A 241 -8.67 0.37 5.28
C SER A 241 -8.78 0.71 6.75
N TYR A 242 -9.67 0.02 7.43
CA TYR A 242 -9.74 -0.02 8.87
C TYR A 242 -10.31 -1.35 9.34
N HIS A 243 -9.45 -2.21 9.89
CA HIS A 243 -9.87 -3.34 10.71
C HIS A 243 -9.24 -3.29 12.09
N ARG A 244 -9.94 -3.83 13.09
CA ARG A 244 -9.37 -3.94 14.43
C ARG A 244 -8.20 -4.92 14.39
N ASN A 245 -7.05 -4.49 14.90
CA ASN A 245 -5.80 -5.26 14.88
C ASN A 245 -5.32 -5.63 13.46
N GLU A 246 -5.68 -4.83 12.45
CA GLU A 246 -5.21 -5.06 11.07
C GLU A 246 -3.69 -5.19 11.00
N VAL A 247 -3.23 -6.10 10.14
CA VAL A 247 -1.81 -6.26 9.87
C VAL A 247 -1.31 -5.02 9.12
N LYS A 248 -0.29 -4.37 9.66
CA LYS A 248 0.30 -3.17 9.08
C LYS A 248 1.78 -3.09 9.38
N PHE A 249 2.48 -2.29 8.59
CA PHE A 249 3.79 -1.77 8.95
C PHE A 249 3.79 -0.27 8.71
N THR A 250 4.10 0.50 9.76
CA THR A 250 3.96 1.96 9.76
C THR A 250 2.50 2.40 9.54
N GLU A 251 2.23 3.15 8.47
CA GLU A 251 0.91 3.66 8.05
C GLU A 251 0.33 2.87 6.87
N LEU A 252 1.00 1.79 6.46
CA LEU A 252 0.59 0.95 5.33
C LEU A 252 0.03 -0.37 5.86
N THR A 253 -1.25 -0.58 5.62
CA THR A 253 -1.97 -1.81 6.00
C THR A 253 -1.74 -2.86 4.92
N LEU A 254 -1.90 -4.15 5.25
CA LEU A 254 -1.66 -5.22 4.26
C LEU A 254 -2.60 -5.10 3.05
N ASP A 255 -3.87 -4.80 3.31
CA ASP A 255 -4.89 -4.62 2.28
C ASP A 255 -4.60 -3.43 1.36
N THR A 256 -4.23 -2.29 1.93
CA THR A 256 -3.84 -1.11 1.13
C THR A 256 -2.53 -1.35 0.38
N PHE A 257 -1.56 -2.08 0.95
CA PHE A 257 -0.34 -2.48 0.26
C PHE A 257 -0.63 -3.37 -0.94
N ARG A 258 -1.47 -4.39 -0.77
CA ARG A 258 -1.83 -5.32 -1.86
C ARG A 258 -2.56 -4.62 -2.99
N MET A 259 -3.54 -3.78 -2.66
CA MET A 259 -4.28 -2.99 -3.67
C MET A 259 -3.39 -1.92 -4.32
N LEU A 260 -2.48 -1.28 -3.56
CA LEU A 260 -1.51 -0.35 -4.13
C LEU A 260 -0.64 -1.04 -5.18
N GLN A 261 -0.06 -2.19 -4.83
CA GLN A 261 0.81 -2.95 -5.74
C GLN A 261 0.04 -3.44 -6.97
N SER A 262 -1.23 -3.82 -6.83
CA SER A 262 -2.06 -4.25 -7.96
C SER A 262 -2.46 -3.13 -8.93
N LEU A 263 -2.16 -1.87 -8.61
CA LEU A 263 -2.42 -0.71 -9.46
C LEU A 263 -1.14 -0.09 -10.02
N GLU A 264 -0.07 -0.87 -10.10
CA GLU A 264 1.19 -0.48 -10.73
C GLU A 264 1.60 -1.44 -11.84
N TRP A 265 2.22 -0.91 -12.88
CA TRP A 265 2.92 -1.71 -13.89
C TRP A 265 4.18 -2.35 -13.30
N GLU A 266 4.40 -3.63 -13.59
CA GLU A 266 5.71 -4.27 -13.42
C GLU A 266 6.61 -3.80 -14.58
N PRO A 267 7.77 -3.18 -14.31
CA PRO A 267 8.66 -2.79 -15.39
C PRO A 267 9.21 -3.97 -16.17
N THR A 268 9.16 -3.85 -17.50
CA THR A 268 9.73 -4.82 -18.42
C THR A 268 11.25 -4.74 -18.35
N GLY A 269 11.84 -5.54 -17.48
CA GLY A 269 13.27 -5.55 -17.21
C GLY A 269 13.50 -5.89 -15.75
N SER A 270 14.31 -6.92 -15.50
CA SER A 270 14.73 -7.21 -14.14
C SER A 270 15.34 -5.94 -13.56
N TYR A 271 14.81 -5.45 -12.44
CA TYR A 271 15.50 -4.46 -11.65
C TYR A 271 16.77 -5.07 -11.04
N GLN A 272 17.66 -5.64 -11.85
CA GLN A 272 19.04 -5.85 -11.48
C GLN A 272 19.73 -4.48 -11.61
N ILE A 273 19.35 -3.56 -10.70
CA ILE A 273 20.35 -2.64 -10.17
C ILE A 273 21.43 -3.59 -9.70
N ALA A 274 22.56 -3.63 -10.42
CA ALA A 274 23.64 -4.57 -10.19
C ALA A 274 23.83 -4.64 -8.68
N VAL A 275 23.55 -5.82 -8.13
CA VAL A 275 23.76 -6.13 -6.73
C VAL A 275 25.23 -5.89 -6.51
N LYS A 276 25.59 -4.68 -6.07
CA LYS A 276 26.83 -4.50 -5.37
C LYS A 276 26.53 -5.17 -4.04
N GLU A 277 26.86 -6.46 -3.99
CA GLU A 277 26.66 -7.34 -2.84
C GLU A 277 26.78 -6.50 -1.58
N LEU A 278 25.70 -6.47 -0.79
CA LEU A 278 25.68 -5.94 0.56
C LEU A 278 26.67 -6.79 1.37
N THR A 279 27.96 -6.56 1.12
CA THR A 279 29.05 -7.38 1.62
C THR A 279 29.10 -7.15 3.12
N GLU A 280 29.08 -8.25 3.86
CA GLU A 280 28.96 -8.30 5.32
C GLU A 280 30.12 -7.63 6.07
N ASN A 281 31.13 -7.11 5.36
CA ASN A 281 32.28 -6.43 5.95
C ASN A 281 32.36 -4.99 5.46
N GLY A 282 32.09 -4.05 6.37
CA GLY A 282 32.26 -2.61 6.20
C GLY A 282 33.72 -2.21 5.98
N THR A 283 34.29 -2.61 4.85
CA THR A 283 35.55 -2.04 4.38
C THR A 283 35.27 -0.63 3.87
N MET A 284 35.75 0.33 4.65
CA MET A 284 35.67 1.77 4.37
C MET A 284 36.51 2.06 3.11
N SER A 285 35.92 1.92 1.93
CA SER A 285 36.49 2.46 0.70
C SER A 285 36.24 3.97 0.66
N ASP A 286 37.33 4.74 0.78
CA ASP A 286 37.34 6.20 0.87
C ASP A 286 37.13 6.89 -0.51
N GLN A 287 36.13 6.43 -1.27
CA GLN A 287 35.77 7.07 -2.53
C GLN A 287 34.75 8.18 -2.31
N SER A 288 35.28 9.36 -2.00
CA SER A 288 34.61 10.65 -1.96
C SER A 288 34.40 11.25 -3.37
N GLY A 289 33.91 10.45 -4.33
CA GLY A 289 33.50 10.86 -5.70
C GLY A 289 31.96 10.83 -5.90
N PRO A 290 31.41 11.32 -7.04
CA PRO A 290 30.05 11.86 -7.14
C PRO A 290 28.94 10.80 -7.23
N SER A 291 28.74 9.99 -6.19
CA SER A 291 27.68 8.96 -6.16
C SER A 291 26.25 9.49 -5.95
N GLY A 292 25.99 10.77 -6.19
CA GLY A 292 24.63 11.31 -6.33
C GLY A 292 24.20 11.49 -7.80
N LEU A 293 25.16 11.44 -8.74
CA LEU A 293 24.93 11.58 -10.18
C LEU A 293 25.26 10.29 -10.96
N ILE A 294 26.03 9.38 -10.37
CA ILE A 294 26.55 8.17 -11.05
C ILE A 294 25.47 7.11 -11.36
N ASP A 295 24.20 7.27 -10.97
CA ASP A 295 23.10 6.41 -11.49
C ASP A 295 21.93 7.19 -12.10
N ILE A 296 22.21 8.37 -12.67
CA ILE A 296 21.27 8.98 -13.63
C ILE A 296 21.16 8.11 -14.89
N HIS A 297 22.20 7.35 -15.25
CA HIS A 297 22.11 6.35 -16.32
C HIS A 297 21.15 5.20 -15.97
N LEU A 298 21.15 4.72 -14.73
CA LEU A 298 20.17 3.76 -14.21
C LEU A 298 18.74 4.29 -14.32
N SER A 299 18.51 5.57 -14.02
CA SER A 299 17.18 6.20 -14.18
C SER A 299 16.70 6.28 -15.64
N THR A 300 17.62 6.18 -16.59
CA THR A 300 17.34 6.18 -18.04
C THR A 300 17.08 4.75 -18.54
N GLU A 301 17.69 3.73 -17.93
CA GLU A 301 17.45 2.30 -18.20
C GLU A 301 16.18 1.76 -17.52
N ILE A 302 15.75 2.33 -16.39
CA ILE A 302 14.61 1.83 -15.59
C ILE A 302 13.24 2.23 -16.15
N SER A 303 13.18 3.23 -17.01
CA SER A 303 11.92 3.58 -17.66
C SER A 303 11.81 2.77 -18.93
N ASP A 304 11.04 1.69 -18.90
CA ASP A 304 10.44 1.21 -20.14
C ASP A 304 9.53 2.34 -20.65
N GLY A 305 10.06 3.16 -21.56
CA GLY A 305 9.34 4.30 -22.14
C GLY A 305 8.07 3.89 -22.88
N ASN A 306 7.87 2.58 -23.08
CA ASN A 306 6.68 2.00 -23.68
C ASN A 306 5.55 1.72 -22.66
N LEU A 307 5.84 1.72 -21.35
CA LEU A 307 4.79 1.48 -20.35
C LEU A 307 3.90 2.73 -20.14
N PRO A 308 2.57 2.56 -20.07
CA PRO A 308 1.67 3.65 -19.74
C PRO A 308 1.93 4.23 -18.35
N SER A 309 1.41 5.44 -18.11
CA SER A 309 1.46 6.04 -16.77
C SER A 309 0.61 5.23 -15.78
N ASN A 310 1.17 5.05 -14.60
CA ASN A 310 0.52 4.52 -13.41
C ASN A 310 -0.64 5.46 -12.93
N PRO A 311 -1.81 4.96 -12.48
CA PRO A 311 -2.96 5.76 -12.01
C PRO A 311 -2.83 6.35 -10.60
N GLN A 312 -2.68 7.66 -10.39
CA GLN A 312 -2.38 8.29 -9.08
C GLN A 312 -3.15 7.70 -7.88
N ARG A 313 -2.49 7.57 -6.72
CA ARG A 313 -3.04 6.84 -5.55
C ARG A 313 -2.97 7.69 -4.29
N ALA A 314 -4.12 7.98 -3.69
CA ALA A 314 -4.22 8.56 -2.36
C ALA A 314 -4.43 7.44 -1.32
N ILE A 315 -3.38 7.10 -0.58
CA ILE A 315 -3.46 6.17 0.55
C ILE A 315 -3.84 6.96 1.79
N ILE A 316 -4.98 6.66 2.39
CA ILE A 316 -5.46 7.35 3.59
C ILE A 316 -5.51 6.39 4.75
N TYR A 317 -4.57 6.56 5.70
CA TYR A 317 -4.51 5.73 6.88
C TYR A 317 -5.50 6.21 7.95
N HIS A 318 -6.52 5.40 8.22
CA HIS A 318 -7.59 5.63 9.21
C HIS A 318 -8.25 7.01 9.08
N PRO A 319 -8.89 7.36 7.95
CA PRO A 319 -9.54 8.65 7.79
C PRO A 319 -10.72 8.87 8.75
N THR A 320 -11.02 10.13 9.06
CA THR A 320 -12.40 10.50 9.40
C THR A 320 -13.23 10.55 8.12
N VAL A 321 -14.54 10.31 8.19
CA VAL A 321 -15.45 10.44 7.03
C VAL A 321 -15.31 11.82 6.38
N SER A 322 -15.27 12.90 7.16
CA SER A 322 -15.06 14.25 6.62
C SER A 322 -13.72 14.42 5.89
N HIS A 323 -12.64 13.79 6.39
CA HIS A 323 -11.36 13.80 5.69
C HIS A 323 -11.45 13.03 4.37
N LEU A 324 -12.08 11.86 4.36
CA LEU A 324 -12.29 11.07 3.14
C LEU A 324 -13.10 11.87 2.10
N ILE A 325 -14.22 12.47 2.50
CA ILE A 325 -15.05 13.31 1.64
C ILE A 325 -14.25 14.49 1.06
N ALA A 326 -13.43 15.16 1.89
CA ALA A 326 -12.59 16.26 1.41
C ALA A 326 -11.55 15.79 0.38
N VAL A 327 -10.93 14.62 0.58
CA VAL A 327 -10.01 14.03 -0.38
C VAL A 327 -10.72 13.73 -1.70
N LEU A 328 -11.88 13.07 -1.64
CA LEU A 328 -12.67 12.71 -2.81
C LEU A 328 -13.10 13.95 -3.60
N ALA A 329 -13.58 14.99 -2.91
CA ALA A 329 -13.96 16.26 -3.54
C ALA A 329 -12.77 16.90 -4.27
N THR A 330 -11.60 16.95 -3.62
CA THR A 330 -10.38 17.50 -4.22
C THR A 330 -9.96 16.73 -5.48
N ILE A 331 -10.04 15.39 -5.44
CA ILE A 331 -9.69 14.55 -6.60
C ILE A 331 -10.69 14.77 -7.74
N CYS A 332 -11.99 14.83 -7.43
CA CYS A 332 -13.04 15.01 -8.44
C CYS A 332 -12.93 16.35 -9.19
N GLU A 333 -12.39 17.40 -8.57
CA GLU A 333 -12.12 18.68 -9.25
C GLU A 333 -11.05 18.54 -10.36
N GLU A 334 -10.13 17.57 -10.26
CA GLU A 334 -9.03 17.34 -11.20
C GLU A 334 -9.29 16.18 -12.19
N LEU A 335 -10.43 15.48 -12.06
CA LEU A 335 -10.81 14.38 -12.94
C LEU A 335 -11.26 14.89 -14.33
N SER A 336 -10.68 14.32 -15.38
CA SER A 336 -11.12 14.52 -16.76
C SER A 336 -12.34 13.67 -17.09
N GLN A 337 -13.10 14.05 -18.13
CA GLN A 337 -14.30 13.32 -18.55
C GLN A 337 -14.01 11.86 -18.91
N ASP A 338 -12.88 11.51 -19.51
CA ASP A 338 -12.54 10.13 -19.86
C ASP A 338 -11.78 9.38 -18.76
N SER A 339 -11.82 9.89 -17.54
CA SER A 339 -11.18 9.29 -16.38
C SER A 339 -12.19 8.67 -15.42
N ILE A 340 -11.80 7.55 -14.84
CA ILE A 340 -12.56 6.89 -13.78
C ILE A 340 -11.75 6.95 -12.48
N LEU A 341 -12.48 7.20 -11.38
CA LEU A 341 -11.97 7.15 -10.02
C LEU A 341 -12.23 5.76 -9.45
N LEU A 342 -11.19 5.13 -8.90
CA LEU A 342 -11.33 3.94 -8.06
C LEU A 342 -11.42 4.37 -6.58
N ILE A 343 -12.45 3.93 -5.88
CA ILE A 343 -12.52 4.02 -4.41
C ILE A 343 -12.45 2.61 -3.86
N TYR A 344 -11.45 2.34 -3.04
CA TYR A 344 -11.26 1.07 -2.36
C TYR A 344 -11.35 1.27 -0.85
N ILE A 345 -12.27 0.53 -0.21
CA ILE A 345 -12.50 0.58 1.23
C ILE A 345 -12.55 -0.86 1.76
N SER A 346 -11.58 -1.21 2.61
CA SER A 346 -11.63 -2.45 3.40
C SER A 346 -11.86 -2.12 4.86
N ALA A 347 -13.07 -2.33 5.37
CA ALA A 347 -13.38 -2.00 6.75
C ALA A 347 -14.61 -2.74 7.27
N SER A 348 -14.66 -2.92 8.60
CA SER A 348 -15.76 -3.65 9.23
C SER A 348 -17.05 -2.83 9.27
N GLY A 349 -18.17 -3.53 9.14
CA GLY A 349 -19.51 -2.98 9.35
C GLY A 349 -19.90 -2.77 10.82
N LEU A 350 -19.14 -3.35 11.76
CA LEU A 350 -19.47 -3.33 13.19
C LEU A 350 -18.72 -2.21 13.93
N ALA A 351 -19.46 -1.22 14.44
CA ALA A 351 -18.94 -0.29 15.43
C ALA A 351 -18.93 -0.95 16.82
N ASP A 352 -17.75 -1.24 17.39
CA ASP A 352 -17.67 -1.76 18.76
C ASP A 352 -18.16 -0.68 19.75
N GLN A 353 -19.35 -0.88 20.33
CA GLN A 353 -19.94 0.02 21.33
C GLN A 353 -19.02 0.21 22.55
N ASN A 354 -18.12 -0.75 22.85
CA ASN A 354 -17.14 -0.62 23.93
C ASN A 354 -15.98 0.34 23.63
N ALA A 355 -15.72 0.66 22.35
CA ALA A 355 -14.67 1.60 21.97
C ALA A 355 -15.05 3.03 22.40
N TYR A 356 -16.31 3.43 22.21
CA TYR A 356 -16.81 4.76 22.62
C TYR A 356 -16.66 4.98 24.14
N HIS A 357 -16.90 3.96 24.95
CA HIS A 357 -16.77 4.06 26.41
C HIS A 357 -15.31 4.15 26.90
N LYS A 358 -14.35 3.50 26.23
CA LYS A 358 -12.94 3.54 26.62
C LYS A 358 -12.26 4.88 26.32
N TYR A 359 -12.64 5.54 25.22
CA TYR A 359 -12.05 6.84 24.85
C TYR A 359 -12.72 8.03 25.57
N ALA A 360 -13.99 7.92 25.96
CA ALA A 360 -14.61 8.91 26.85
C ALA A 360 -13.97 8.89 28.25
N SER A 361 -13.60 7.72 28.76
CA SER A 361 -13.04 7.55 30.11
C SER A 361 -11.56 7.90 30.25
N SER A 362 -10.80 8.08 29.16
CA SER A 362 -9.37 8.39 29.22
C SER A 362 -9.06 9.89 29.18
N SER A 363 -10.09 10.75 29.02
CA SER A 363 -9.93 12.20 29.13
C SER A 363 -9.98 12.64 30.60
N SER A 364 -8.81 12.74 31.23
CA SER A 364 -8.67 13.43 32.51
C SER A 364 -8.84 14.94 32.31
N SER A 365 -10.07 15.42 32.22
CA SER A 365 -10.37 16.83 32.44
C SER A 365 -11.70 16.96 33.18
N ARG A 366 -11.64 17.57 34.37
CA ARG A 366 -12.78 17.88 35.22
C ARG A 366 -13.58 19.03 34.62
N LEU A 367 -14.27 18.81 33.51
CA LEU A 367 -15.35 19.68 33.06
C LEU A 367 -16.37 18.78 32.38
N ARG A 368 -17.46 18.46 33.10
CA ARG A 368 -18.66 17.86 32.50
C ARG A 368 -19.15 18.81 31.41
N PRO A 369 -19.22 18.42 30.14
CA PRO A 369 -20.09 19.10 29.20
C PRO A 369 -21.51 18.71 29.59
N ALA A 370 -22.27 19.68 30.07
CA ALA A 370 -23.72 19.57 30.10
C ALA A 370 -24.23 19.33 28.66
N SER A 371 -25.26 18.50 28.54
CA SER A 371 -25.94 18.08 27.29
C SER A 371 -25.12 17.24 26.31
N ALA A 372 -24.68 16.05 26.74
CA ALA A 372 -24.79 14.91 25.83
C ALA A 372 -26.29 14.62 25.73
N PHE A 373 -26.88 14.79 24.55
CA PHE A 373 -28.20 14.21 24.27
C PHE A 373 -28.11 12.74 24.69
N SER A 374 -28.93 12.34 25.66
CA SER A 374 -29.21 10.93 25.86
C SER A 374 -29.68 10.44 24.50
N ILE A 375 -28.84 9.69 23.80
CA ILE A 375 -29.33 8.79 22.77
C ILE A 375 -30.13 7.78 23.59
N ASP A 376 -31.43 8.06 23.72
CA ASP A 376 -32.41 7.05 24.07
C ASP A 376 -32.03 5.81 23.29
N LYS A 377 -31.89 4.68 24.01
CA LYS A 377 -31.71 3.37 23.39
C LYS A 377 -32.61 3.33 22.15
N PRO A 378 -32.08 3.27 20.92
CA PRO A 378 -32.91 2.75 19.88
C PRO A 378 -33.22 1.33 20.34
N ASN A 379 -34.51 1.01 20.44
CA ASN A 379 -34.94 -0.38 20.49
C ASN A 379 -34.06 -1.17 19.52
N SER A 380 -33.56 -2.32 19.96
CA SER A 380 -32.71 -3.24 19.20
C SER A 380 -33.43 -3.90 18.01
N HIS A 381 -34.39 -3.20 17.42
CA HIS A 381 -35.16 -3.58 16.27
C HIS A 381 -35.37 -2.29 15.44
N THR A 382 -34.82 -2.29 14.21
CA THR A 382 -35.12 -1.39 13.07
C THR A 382 -34.36 -0.06 12.88
N GLY A 383 -33.12 0.09 13.35
CA GLY A 383 -32.19 1.14 12.88
C GLY A 383 -31.13 0.52 11.96
N SER A 384 -31.11 0.88 10.68
CA SER A 384 -30.27 0.28 9.64
C SER A 384 -28.77 0.38 9.97
N ASP A 385 -28.14 -0.78 10.19
CA ASP A 385 -26.69 -0.97 10.36
C ASP A 385 -25.94 -0.88 9.00
N ASP A 386 -26.47 -0.13 8.02
CA ASP A 386 -25.99 -0.12 6.63
C ASP A 386 -24.84 0.88 6.42
N HIS A 387 -23.76 0.73 7.19
CA HIS A 387 -22.57 1.57 7.09
C HIS A 387 -21.27 0.78 7.22
N VAL A 388 -20.17 1.44 6.89
CA VAL A 388 -18.80 0.97 7.12
C VAL A 388 -18.13 1.86 8.16
N TRP A 389 -17.49 1.27 9.17
CA TRP A 389 -16.85 2.02 10.24
C TRP A 389 -15.37 2.25 9.93
N LEU A 390 -14.96 3.52 9.79
CA LEU A 390 -13.58 3.92 9.48
C LEU A 390 -12.69 4.08 10.73
N GLY A 391 -13.15 3.57 11.87
CA GLY A 391 -12.39 3.53 13.12
C GLY A 391 -12.56 4.75 14.02
N PRO A 392 -11.99 4.72 15.24
CA PRO A 392 -12.14 5.81 16.20
C PRO A 392 -11.17 6.95 15.85
N ARG A 393 -11.70 8.14 15.48
CA ARG A 393 -10.91 9.36 15.36
C ARG A 393 -11.68 10.60 15.82
N GLY A 394 -10.94 11.59 16.36
CA GLY A 394 -11.49 12.86 16.85
C GLY A 394 -12.00 12.80 18.29
N ASN A 395 -12.92 13.70 18.64
CA ASN A 395 -13.49 13.84 20.00
C ASN A 395 -14.52 12.74 20.39
N GLY A 396 -14.50 11.57 19.74
CA GLY A 396 -15.41 10.47 20.06
C GLY A 396 -16.78 10.47 19.37
N GLY A 397 -16.94 11.22 18.27
CA GLY A 397 -18.13 11.14 17.41
C GLY A 397 -18.14 9.90 16.50
N PRO A 398 -19.29 9.55 15.89
CA PRO A 398 -19.38 8.43 14.96
C PRO A 398 -18.54 8.66 13.71
N ASN A 399 -17.78 7.64 13.30
CA ASN A 399 -16.95 7.66 12.08
C ASN A 399 -17.47 6.62 11.07
N ASN A 400 -18.79 6.67 10.86
CA ASN A 400 -19.54 5.74 10.05
C ASN A 400 -19.70 6.34 8.66
N LEU A 401 -19.18 5.65 7.64
CA LEU A 401 -19.38 5.99 6.24
C LEU A 401 -20.66 5.31 5.76
N TYR A 402 -21.66 6.13 5.42
CA TYR A 402 -22.90 5.66 4.81
C TYR A 402 -22.76 5.64 3.29
N PRO A 403 -23.43 4.72 2.57
CA PRO A 403 -23.43 4.71 1.11
C PRO A 403 -23.82 6.06 0.49
N GLU A 404 -24.75 6.79 1.12
CA GLU A 404 -25.24 8.10 0.70
C GLU A 404 -24.14 9.17 0.67
N ASP A 405 -23.12 9.03 1.52
CA ASP A 405 -21.96 9.93 1.53
C ASP A 405 -21.15 9.85 0.23
N LEU A 406 -21.27 8.74 -0.51
CA LEU A 406 -20.57 8.53 -1.78
C LEU A 406 -21.39 8.96 -3.02
N ILE A 407 -22.72 9.12 -2.88
CA ILE A 407 -23.60 9.55 -3.98
C ILE A 407 -23.10 10.85 -4.64
N PRO A 408 -22.63 11.88 -3.92
CA PRO A 408 -22.12 13.10 -4.55
C PRO A 408 -21.06 12.87 -5.63
N PHE A 409 -20.22 11.85 -5.46
CA PHE A 409 -19.09 11.54 -6.33
C PHE A 409 -19.47 10.71 -7.57
N THR A 410 -20.70 10.20 -7.65
CA THR A 410 -21.27 9.57 -8.87
C THR A 410 -21.60 10.57 -10.00
N ARG A 411 -21.20 11.83 -9.84
CA ARG A 411 -21.16 12.83 -10.93
C ARG A 411 -20.03 12.54 -11.93
N TYR A 412 -19.06 11.73 -11.51
CA TYR A 412 -17.92 11.30 -12.31
C TYR A 412 -17.96 9.77 -12.43
N PRO A 413 -17.36 9.18 -13.47
CA PRO A 413 -17.25 7.74 -13.58
C PRO A 413 -16.55 7.17 -12.34
N LEU A 414 -17.20 6.20 -11.70
CA LEU A 414 -16.78 5.66 -10.41
C LEU A 414 -16.68 4.13 -10.48
N PHE A 415 -15.55 3.59 -10.02
CA PHE A 415 -15.35 2.18 -9.71
C PHE A 415 -15.20 2.04 -8.20
N LEU A 416 -16.10 1.29 -7.55
CA LEU A 416 -16.12 1.13 -6.10
C LEU A 416 -15.82 -0.32 -5.74
N VAL A 417 -14.86 -0.52 -4.83
CA VAL A 417 -14.55 -1.82 -4.24
C VAL A 417 -14.75 -1.71 -2.73
N ILE A 418 -15.76 -2.40 -2.21
CA ILE A 418 -16.05 -2.46 -0.77
C ILE A 418 -15.76 -3.88 -0.25
N ASP A 419 -14.75 -4.00 0.60
CA ASP A 419 -14.45 -5.21 1.36
C ASP A 419 -14.93 -5.04 2.81
N SER A 420 -16.16 -5.49 3.06
CA SER A 420 -16.88 -5.37 4.33
C SER A 420 -18.01 -6.38 4.44
N GLU A 421 -18.34 -6.82 5.66
CA GLU A 421 -19.56 -7.61 5.92
C GLU A 421 -20.84 -6.83 5.56
N ASN A 422 -20.76 -5.50 5.61
CA ASN A 422 -21.85 -4.58 5.24
C ASN A 422 -21.74 -4.04 3.81
N SER A 423 -20.91 -4.64 2.94
CA SER A 423 -20.75 -4.20 1.55
C SER A 423 -22.08 -4.11 0.78
N HIS A 424 -23.03 -5.00 1.08
CA HIS A 424 -24.36 -5.06 0.49
C HIS A 424 -25.19 -3.78 0.65
N ALA A 425 -24.95 -2.99 1.70
CA ALA A 425 -25.58 -1.68 1.91
C ALA A 425 -25.36 -0.74 0.71
N PHE A 426 -24.16 -0.79 0.12
CA PHE A 426 -23.78 0.04 -1.02
C PHE A 426 -24.49 -0.37 -2.31
N LYS A 427 -24.99 -1.61 -2.38
CA LYS A 427 -25.69 -2.14 -3.55
C LYS A 427 -26.98 -1.37 -3.83
N ALA A 428 -27.86 -1.26 -2.83
CA ALA A 428 -29.18 -0.65 -2.99
C ALA A 428 -29.13 0.88 -2.93
N ALA A 429 -28.23 1.43 -2.13
CA ALA A 429 -28.18 2.86 -1.87
C ALA A 429 -27.46 3.67 -2.97
N ILE A 430 -26.48 3.08 -3.67
CA ILE A 430 -25.81 3.76 -4.80
C ILE A 430 -26.55 3.49 -6.10
N HIS A 431 -26.96 2.25 -6.34
CA HIS A 431 -27.56 1.86 -7.61
C HIS A 431 -28.96 2.46 -7.80
N ASN A 432 -29.17 3.15 -8.91
CA ASN A 432 -30.32 3.99 -9.23
C ASN A 432 -30.41 5.31 -8.43
N ALA A 433 -29.46 5.60 -7.56
CA ALA A 433 -29.36 6.87 -6.85
C ALA A 433 -28.27 7.78 -7.44
N GLU A 434 -27.52 7.29 -8.43
CA GLU A 434 -26.40 7.99 -9.03
C GLU A 434 -26.81 9.36 -9.60
N LYS A 435 -25.89 10.32 -9.55
CA LYS A 435 -26.09 11.71 -9.97
C LYS A 435 -25.23 12.05 -11.18
N GLY A 436 -25.46 11.35 -12.29
CA GLY A 436 -24.92 11.70 -13.60
C GLY A 436 -24.26 10.53 -14.31
N GLU A 437 -23.35 9.84 -13.64
CA GLU A 437 -22.60 8.72 -14.19
C GLU A 437 -22.95 7.43 -13.44
N PRO A 438 -23.24 6.32 -14.15
CA PRO A 438 -23.43 5.04 -13.50
C PRO A 438 -22.13 4.53 -12.89
N ALA A 439 -22.21 3.88 -11.73
CA ALA A 439 -21.05 3.35 -11.03
C ALA A 439 -20.88 1.84 -11.26
N ALA A 440 -19.62 1.40 -11.31
CA ALA A 440 -19.25 -0.02 -11.24
C ALA A 440 -18.90 -0.39 -9.80
N LEU A 441 -19.52 -1.42 -9.24
CA LEU A 441 -19.32 -1.85 -7.86
C LEU A 441 -18.84 -3.30 -7.83
N LEU A 442 -17.81 -3.58 -7.03
CA LEU A 442 -17.43 -4.92 -6.58
C LEU A 442 -17.57 -4.97 -5.05
N LEU A 443 -18.41 -5.86 -4.55
CA LEU A 443 -18.80 -5.96 -3.15
C LEU A 443 -18.41 -7.34 -2.61
N SER A 444 -17.69 -7.38 -1.49
CA SER A 444 -17.31 -8.62 -0.81
C SER A 444 -18.52 -9.42 -0.31
N PRO A 445 -18.34 -10.71 0.04
CA PRO A 445 -19.35 -11.48 0.76
C PRO A 445 -19.78 -10.84 2.08
N ARG A 446 -20.99 -11.15 2.54
CA ARG A 446 -21.49 -10.73 3.86
C ARG A 446 -20.88 -11.58 4.99
N ILE A 447 -20.67 -12.87 4.70
CA ILE A 447 -20.06 -13.82 5.64
C ILE A 447 -18.68 -14.19 5.12
N ALA A 448 -17.67 -14.03 5.98
CA ALA A 448 -16.30 -14.39 5.65
C ALA A 448 -16.18 -15.90 5.43
N SER A 449 -15.61 -16.24 4.29
CA SER A 449 -15.25 -17.61 3.91
C SER A 449 -13.96 -18.04 4.61
N ALA A 450 -14.08 -18.57 5.83
CA ALA A 450 -12.93 -19.07 6.60
C ALA A 450 -13.09 -20.55 6.99
N MET A 451 -12.02 -21.32 6.83
CA MET A 451 -11.96 -22.69 7.35
C MET A 451 -11.98 -22.69 8.89
N PRO A 452 -12.76 -23.58 9.54
CA PRO A 452 -12.67 -23.77 10.99
C PRO A 452 -11.23 -24.11 11.40
N GLY A 453 -10.63 -23.28 12.26
CA GLY A 453 -9.26 -23.47 12.77
C GLY A 453 -8.13 -22.84 11.95
N VAL A 454 -8.42 -22.23 10.79
CA VAL A 454 -7.46 -21.37 10.09
C VAL A 454 -7.68 -19.93 10.58
N GLU A 455 -6.65 -19.31 11.16
CA GLU A 455 -6.71 -17.91 11.57
C GLU A 455 -7.00 -17.02 10.33
N SER A 456 -8.25 -16.55 10.19
CA SER A 456 -8.70 -15.52 9.24
C SER A 456 -8.14 -14.14 9.61
N GLY A 457 -6.87 -14.06 10.02
CA GLY A 457 -6.36 -12.94 10.82
C GLY A 457 -5.52 -11.90 10.09
N ASN A 458 -5.25 -12.07 8.79
CA ASN A 458 -4.15 -11.34 8.15
C ASN A 458 -4.59 -10.22 7.19
N GLY A 459 -5.85 -10.14 6.77
CA GLY A 459 -6.39 -9.14 5.83
C GLY A 459 -7.70 -9.62 5.20
N GLY A 460 -8.33 -8.80 4.35
CA GLY A 460 -9.58 -9.15 3.68
C GLY A 460 -9.41 -10.27 2.64
N GLN A 461 -10.15 -11.37 2.77
CA GLN A 461 -10.07 -12.50 1.82
C GLN A 461 -10.47 -12.08 0.41
N PHE A 462 -11.47 -11.21 0.28
CA PHE A 462 -11.93 -10.68 -0.99
C PHE A 462 -10.83 -9.83 -1.65
N THR A 463 -10.24 -8.89 -0.91
CA THR A 463 -9.08 -8.12 -1.36
C THR A 463 -7.94 -9.03 -1.79
N TYR A 464 -7.70 -10.13 -1.06
CA TYR A 464 -6.63 -11.05 -1.41
C TYR A 464 -6.88 -11.74 -2.75
N PHE A 465 -8.12 -12.17 -3.03
CA PHE A 465 -8.46 -12.71 -4.36
C PHE A 465 -8.30 -11.68 -5.48
N LEU A 466 -8.69 -10.43 -5.26
CA LEU A 466 -8.56 -9.36 -6.26
C LEU A 466 -7.09 -9.02 -6.58
N THR A 467 -6.19 -9.21 -5.62
CA THR A 467 -4.79 -8.78 -5.73
C THR A 467 -3.81 -9.93 -5.99
N ALA A 468 -4.12 -11.13 -5.50
CA ALA A 468 -3.28 -12.32 -5.53
C ALA A 468 -4.14 -13.61 -5.56
N PRO A 469 -4.87 -13.89 -6.66
CA PRO A 469 -5.91 -14.92 -6.73
C PRO A 469 -5.42 -16.35 -6.44
N MET A 470 -4.21 -16.72 -6.88
CA MET A 470 -3.66 -18.07 -6.64
C MET A 470 -3.32 -18.30 -5.18
N GLN A 471 -2.70 -17.32 -4.55
CA GLN A 471 -2.32 -17.36 -3.14
C GLN A 471 -3.57 -17.29 -2.25
N ALA A 472 -4.57 -16.51 -2.65
CA ALA A 472 -5.87 -16.49 -1.98
C ALA A 472 -6.59 -17.84 -2.06
N PHE A 473 -6.54 -18.52 -3.22
CA PHE A 473 -7.06 -19.89 -3.39
C PHE A 473 -6.34 -20.86 -2.45
N CYS A 474 -5.01 -20.85 -2.45
CA CYS A 474 -4.20 -21.73 -1.60
C CYS A 474 -4.50 -21.51 -0.11
N GLN A 475 -4.59 -20.24 0.32
CA GLN A 475 -4.95 -19.91 1.69
C GLN A 475 -6.35 -20.41 2.05
N LEU A 476 -7.34 -20.18 1.18
CA LEU A 476 -8.72 -20.63 1.41
C LEU A 476 -8.81 -22.15 1.52
N ALA A 477 -8.08 -22.86 0.64
CA ALA A 477 -8.02 -24.32 0.64
C ALA A 477 -7.22 -24.91 1.83
N GLY A 478 -6.60 -24.06 2.66
CA GLY A 478 -5.82 -24.48 3.82
C GLY A 478 -4.46 -25.07 3.47
N ILE A 479 -3.89 -24.71 2.31
CA ILE A 479 -2.57 -25.17 1.90
C ILE A 479 -1.51 -24.35 2.64
N THR A 480 -0.86 -25.00 3.62
CA THR A 480 0.16 -24.37 4.48
C THR A 480 1.56 -24.93 4.27
N SER A 481 1.71 -25.99 3.45
CA SER A 481 2.98 -26.62 3.09
C SER A 481 3.57 -25.99 1.84
N ASP A 482 4.90 -26.07 1.68
CA ASP A 482 5.57 -25.70 0.44
C ASP A 482 5.02 -26.57 -0.71
N ILE A 483 4.29 -25.94 -1.62
CA ILE A 483 3.84 -26.56 -2.87
C ILE A 483 5.07 -26.72 -3.74
N ASP A 484 5.24 -27.86 -4.40
CA ASP A 484 6.34 -28.02 -5.35
C ASP A 484 6.22 -27.02 -6.50
N SER A 485 7.38 -26.56 -7.01
CA SER A 485 7.42 -25.46 -7.97
C SER A 485 6.67 -25.76 -9.27
N ASP A 486 6.67 -27.01 -9.71
CA ASP A 486 6.04 -27.42 -10.96
C ASP A 486 4.51 -27.47 -10.82
N THR A 487 3.99 -28.02 -9.73
CA THR A 487 2.56 -28.00 -9.41
C THR A 487 2.03 -26.58 -9.25
N TYR A 488 2.79 -25.70 -8.58
CA TYR A 488 2.40 -24.29 -8.44
C TYR A 488 2.41 -23.57 -9.79
N ALA A 489 3.44 -23.78 -10.62
CA ALA A 489 3.51 -23.22 -11.97
C ALA A 489 2.37 -23.73 -12.85
N ASN A 490 2.00 -25.01 -12.75
CA ASN A 490 0.84 -25.55 -13.46
C ASN A 490 -0.47 -24.91 -12.99
N ALA A 491 -0.64 -24.68 -11.68
CA ALA A 491 -1.79 -23.97 -11.14
C ALA A 491 -1.89 -22.53 -11.67
N GLU A 492 -0.78 -21.80 -11.72
CA GLU A 492 -0.71 -20.46 -12.31
C GLU A 492 -1.08 -20.47 -13.80
N ASN A 493 -0.67 -21.49 -14.56
CA ASN A 493 -1.04 -21.65 -15.97
C ASN A 493 -2.54 -21.93 -16.16
N ILE A 494 -3.14 -22.76 -15.29
CA ILE A 494 -4.59 -23.01 -15.30
C ILE A 494 -5.34 -21.70 -15.01
N LEU A 495 -4.90 -20.93 -14.01
CA LEU A 495 -5.48 -19.62 -13.70
C LEU A 495 -5.31 -18.63 -14.86
N PHE A 496 -4.12 -18.54 -15.46
CA PHE A 496 -3.86 -17.68 -16.61
C PHE A 496 -4.83 -17.96 -17.76
N SER A 497 -4.96 -19.24 -18.13
CA SER A 497 -5.88 -19.69 -19.19
C SER A 497 -7.34 -19.42 -18.85
N ALA A 498 -7.72 -19.56 -17.56
CA ALA A 498 -9.06 -19.23 -17.09
C ALA A 498 -9.38 -17.75 -17.26
N LEU A 499 -8.48 -16.87 -16.82
CA LEU A 499 -8.67 -15.42 -16.91
C LEU A 499 -8.69 -14.94 -18.38
N GLU A 500 -7.87 -15.54 -19.26
CA GLU A 500 -7.92 -15.31 -20.71
C GLU A 500 -9.32 -15.64 -21.27
N GLN A 501 -9.86 -16.80 -20.91
CA GLN A 501 -11.18 -17.24 -21.34
C GLN A 501 -12.29 -16.33 -20.79
N TYR A 502 -12.18 -15.88 -19.54
CA TYR A 502 -13.17 -14.98 -18.94
C TYR A 502 -13.18 -13.63 -19.67
N GLU A 503 -12.01 -13.13 -20.06
CA GLU A 503 -11.89 -11.91 -20.85
C GLU A 503 -12.48 -12.08 -22.25
N GLU A 504 -12.25 -13.20 -22.91
CA GLU A 504 -12.86 -13.52 -24.20
C GLU A 504 -14.40 -13.50 -24.11
N ILE A 505 -14.97 -14.17 -23.09
CA ILE A 505 -16.42 -14.22 -22.88
C ILE A 505 -16.99 -12.80 -22.65
N LEU A 506 -16.37 -12.00 -21.79
CA LEU A 506 -16.83 -10.63 -21.54
C LEU A 506 -16.69 -9.76 -22.79
N SER A 507 -15.54 -9.83 -23.44
CA SER A 507 -15.20 -9.02 -24.60
C SER A 507 -15.96 -9.42 -25.86
N THR A 508 -16.63 -10.56 -25.91
CA THR A 508 -17.51 -10.96 -27.03
C THR A 508 -19.00 -10.96 -26.68
N SER A 509 -19.35 -10.79 -25.40
CA SER A 509 -20.73 -10.82 -24.92
C SER A 509 -21.61 -9.78 -25.62
N VAL A 510 -22.74 -10.27 -26.16
CA VAL A 510 -23.84 -9.47 -26.69
C VAL A 510 -24.70 -9.02 -25.51
N GLY A 511 -24.89 -7.71 -25.35
CA GLY A 511 -25.66 -7.15 -24.23
C GLY A 511 -24.86 -6.91 -22.95
N LEU A 512 -23.53 -6.95 -23.00
CA LEU A 512 -22.70 -6.48 -21.89
C LEU A 512 -23.11 -5.03 -21.53
N ASN A 513 -23.38 -4.80 -20.24
CA ASN A 513 -23.76 -3.48 -19.75
C ASN A 513 -22.71 -2.43 -20.15
N ILE A 514 -23.18 -1.25 -20.55
CA ILE A 514 -22.30 -0.18 -21.05
C ILE A 514 -21.22 0.21 -20.03
N VAL A 515 -21.54 0.19 -18.73
CA VAL A 515 -20.58 0.48 -17.65
C VAL A 515 -19.35 -0.41 -17.76
N TRP A 516 -19.56 -1.73 -17.84
CA TRP A 516 -18.46 -2.69 -18.01
C TRP A 516 -17.75 -2.50 -19.34
N GLY A 517 -18.49 -2.24 -20.43
CA GLY A 517 -17.90 -1.98 -21.74
C GLY A 517 -16.98 -0.76 -21.79
N GLN A 518 -17.27 0.29 -21.02
CA GLN A 518 -16.43 1.50 -20.94
C GLN A 518 -15.16 1.28 -20.10
N ILE A 519 -15.20 0.32 -19.16
CA ILE A 519 -14.13 0.03 -18.19
C ILE A 519 -13.18 -1.07 -18.68
N LEU A 520 -13.68 -2.08 -19.40
CA LEU A 520 -12.88 -3.21 -19.87
C LEU A 520 -11.62 -2.84 -20.66
N PRO A 521 -11.55 -1.75 -21.46
CA PRO A 521 -10.30 -1.39 -22.12
C PRO A 521 -9.17 -1.01 -21.14
N ASP A 522 -9.50 -0.55 -19.93
CA ASP A 522 -8.50 -0.25 -18.90
C ASP A 522 -7.90 -1.55 -18.32
N PRO A 523 -6.57 -1.74 -18.38
CA PRO A 523 -5.93 -2.99 -17.98
C PRO A 523 -6.06 -3.29 -16.49
N PHE A 524 -5.95 -2.29 -15.61
CA PHE A 524 -6.03 -2.49 -14.18
C PHE A 524 -7.45 -2.88 -13.75
N LEU A 525 -8.45 -2.14 -14.23
CA LEU A 525 -9.84 -2.42 -13.89
C LEU A 525 -10.32 -3.72 -14.52
N ARG A 526 -9.94 -4.02 -15.77
CA ARG A 526 -10.21 -5.32 -16.40
C ARG A 526 -9.66 -6.46 -15.56
N ARG A 527 -8.41 -6.37 -15.10
CA ARG A 527 -7.80 -7.38 -14.24
C ARG A 527 -8.58 -7.60 -12.95
N LEU A 528 -9.05 -6.53 -12.29
CA LEU A 528 -9.88 -6.65 -11.09
C LEU A 528 -11.21 -7.36 -11.38
N ILE A 529 -11.85 -7.08 -12.53
CA ILE A 529 -13.10 -7.75 -12.94
C ILE A 529 -12.88 -9.24 -13.18
N LEU A 530 -11.81 -9.63 -13.90
CA LEU A 530 -11.51 -11.04 -14.17
C LEU A 530 -11.21 -11.81 -12.87
N ARG A 531 -10.43 -11.20 -11.97
CA ARG A 531 -10.13 -11.78 -10.65
C ARG A 531 -11.36 -11.82 -9.74
N PHE A 532 -12.29 -10.88 -9.86
CA PHE A 532 -13.59 -10.94 -9.21
C PHE A 532 -14.42 -12.15 -9.68
N ILE A 533 -14.47 -12.41 -10.99
CA ILE A 533 -15.18 -13.59 -11.55
C ILE A 533 -14.58 -14.87 -10.97
N PHE A 534 -13.25 -14.97 -10.96
CA PHE A 534 -12.54 -16.09 -10.34
C PHE A 534 -12.87 -16.24 -8.85
N CYS A 535 -12.77 -15.14 -8.07
CA CYS A 535 -13.12 -15.12 -6.65
C CYS A 535 -14.54 -15.65 -6.40
N ARG A 536 -15.51 -15.13 -7.15
CA ARG A 536 -16.92 -15.53 -7.04
C ARG A 536 -17.12 -17.01 -7.33
N ALA A 537 -16.44 -17.54 -8.35
CA ALA A 537 -16.51 -18.96 -8.72
C ALA A 537 -15.89 -19.87 -7.65
N VAL A 538 -14.70 -19.51 -7.14
CA VAL A 538 -14.03 -20.25 -6.08
C VAL A 538 -14.91 -20.33 -4.83
N LEU A 539 -15.45 -19.19 -4.38
CA LEU A 539 -16.30 -19.13 -3.19
C LEU A 539 -17.61 -19.90 -3.37
N PHE A 540 -18.20 -19.88 -4.57
CA PHE A 540 -19.38 -20.65 -4.92
C PHE A 540 -19.18 -22.16 -4.77
N TYR A 541 -18.04 -22.67 -5.23
CA TYR A 541 -17.75 -24.10 -5.11
C TYR A 541 -17.24 -24.48 -3.72
N PHE A 542 -16.65 -23.55 -2.98
CA PHE A 542 -16.14 -23.82 -1.64
C PHE A 542 -17.25 -23.89 -0.58
N HIS A 543 -18.25 -23.01 -0.63
CA HIS A 543 -19.36 -23.00 0.34
C HIS A 543 -20.57 -23.77 -0.17
N PRO A 544 -21.17 -24.67 0.63
CA PRO A 544 -22.34 -25.43 0.21
C PRO A 544 -23.70 -24.77 0.37
N GLU A 545 -23.77 -23.58 0.97
CA GLU A 545 -25.04 -22.94 1.34
C GLU A 545 -25.75 -22.22 0.17
N GLU A 546 -27.08 -22.33 0.15
CA GLU A 546 -27.95 -21.80 -0.92
C GLU A 546 -28.22 -20.29 -0.83
N ASN A 547 -28.05 -19.67 0.36
CA ASN A 547 -28.51 -18.29 0.61
C ASN A 547 -27.65 -17.18 -0.04
N GLY A 548 -26.60 -17.53 -0.78
CA GLY A 548 -25.78 -16.58 -1.57
C GLY A 548 -24.99 -15.54 -0.76
N GLU A 549 -25.12 -15.50 0.57
CA GLU A 549 -24.46 -14.52 1.46
C GLU A 549 -22.93 -14.65 1.49
N HIS A 550 -22.42 -15.82 1.12
CA HIS A 550 -20.98 -16.14 0.98
C HIS A 550 -20.39 -15.71 -0.35
N LEU A 551 -21.21 -15.17 -1.26
CA LEU A 551 -20.76 -14.78 -2.60
C LEU A 551 -20.52 -13.28 -2.69
N PRO A 552 -19.41 -12.86 -3.33
CA PRO A 552 -19.22 -11.48 -3.68
C PRO A 552 -20.19 -11.12 -4.81
N THR A 553 -20.65 -9.87 -4.81
CA THR A 553 -21.61 -9.36 -5.79
C THR A 553 -21.06 -8.15 -6.53
N CYS A 554 -21.58 -7.88 -7.71
CA CYS A 554 -21.19 -6.72 -8.50
C CYS A 554 -22.41 -6.00 -9.04
N LEU A 555 -22.24 -4.71 -9.35
CA LEU A 555 -23.22 -3.93 -10.08
C LEU A 555 -22.55 -3.09 -11.18
N PRO A 556 -23.16 -2.97 -12.37
CA PRO A 556 -24.31 -3.76 -12.84
C PRO A 556 -24.02 -5.27 -12.87
N SER A 557 -25.04 -6.13 -12.86
CA SER A 557 -24.80 -7.58 -12.92
C SER A 557 -24.00 -7.97 -14.16
N LEU A 558 -23.02 -8.87 -13.99
CA LEU A 558 -22.29 -9.46 -15.11
C LEU A 558 -23.18 -10.48 -15.86
N PRO A 559 -22.91 -10.75 -17.16
CA PRO A 559 -23.69 -11.71 -17.95
C PRO A 559 -23.66 -13.13 -17.38
N GLU A 560 -24.70 -13.92 -17.64
CA GLU A 560 -24.75 -15.32 -17.17
C GLU A 560 -23.67 -16.22 -17.76
N SER A 561 -23.06 -15.83 -18.87
CA SER A 561 -21.92 -16.54 -19.46
C SER A 561 -20.68 -16.57 -18.56
N VAL A 562 -20.61 -15.68 -17.56
CA VAL A 562 -19.55 -15.67 -16.53
C VAL A 562 -20.10 -15.98 -15.12
N SER A 563 -21.28 -16.60 -15.02
CA SER A 563 -21.80 -17.08 -13.74
C SER A 563 -21.00 -18.30 -13.26
N PRO A 564 -20.94 -18.57 -11.94
CA PRO A 564 -20.24 -19.74 -11.42
C PRO A 564 -20.71 -21.06 -12.05
N ASN A 565 -21.98 -21.15 -12.45
CA ASN A 565 -22.57 -22.35 -13.06
C ASN A 565 -22.18 -22.55 -14.53
N ALA A 566 -21.66 -21.54 -15.21
CA ALA A 566 -21.22 -21.68 -16.60
C ALA A 566 -20.03 -22.63 -16.69
N LYS A 567 -20.06 -23.55 -17.67
CA LYS A 567 -19.03 -24.60 -17.85
C LYS A 567 -17.61 -24.03 -17.93
N ALA A 568 -17.43 -22.94 -18.68
CA ALA A 568 -16.15 -22.24 -18.82
C ALA A 568 -15.61 -21.69 -17.49
N ILE A 569 -16.49 -21.34 -16.56
CA ILE A 569 -16.11 -20.85 -15.22
C ILE A 569 -15.83 -22.02 -14.28
N LYS A 570 -16.66 -23.06 -14.31
CA LYS A 570 -16.53 -24.26 -13.48
C LYS A 570 -15.25 -25.07 -13.72
N THR A 571 -14.92 -25.33 -14.98
CA THR A 571 -13.85 -26.26 -15.36
C THR A 571 -12.49 -25.87 -14.77
N PRO A 572 -12.04 -24.60 -14.86
CA PRO A 572 -10.77 -24.20 -14.24
C PRO A 572 -10.73 -24.38 -12.73
N ILE A 573 -11.84 -24.16 -12.00
CA ILE A 573 -11.87 -24.34 -10.54
C ILE A 573 -11.69 -25.81 -10.18
N LEU A 574 -12.31 -26.72 -10.94
CA LEU A 574 -12.13 -28.16 -10.77
C LEU A 574 -10.68 -28.57 -11.03
N LEU A 575 -10.10 -28.12 -12.16
CA LEU A 575 -8.72 -28.44 -12.52
C LEU A 575 -7.71 -27.92 -11.48
N LEU A 576 -7.93 -26.72 -10.94
CA LEU A 576 -7.10 -26.17 -9.87
C LEU A 576 -7.21 -27.02 -8.60
N ALA A 577 -8.43 -27.38 -8.20
CA ALA A 577 -8.64 -28.18 -7.01
C ALA A 577 -8.05 -29.59 -7.14
N GLU A 578 -8.09 -30.19 -8.34
CA GLU A 578 -7.47 -31.48 -8.65
C GLU A 578 -5.94 -31.38 -8.66
N ASN A 579 -5.38 -30.39 -9.35
CA ASN A 579 -3.95 -30.14 -9.42
C ASN A 579 -3.32 -29.94 -8.03
N LEU A 580 -4.02 -29.20 -7.15
CA LEU A 580 -3.57 -28.92 -5.79
C LEU A 580 -4.05 -29.98 -4.77
N VAL A 581 -4.71 -31.05 -5.21
CA VAL A 581 -5.18 -32.17 -4.37
C VAL A 581 -6.09 -31.70 -3.22
N VAL A 582 -6.97 -30.74 -3.52
CA VAL A 582 -7.95 -30.15 -2.58
C VAL A 582 -9.39 -30.26 -3.09
N SER A 583 -9.68 -31.09 -4.10
CA SER A 583 -11.04 -31.29 -4.66
C SER A 583 -12.08 -31.68 -3.61
N ASN A 584 -11.68 -32.35 -2.54
CA ASN A 584 -12.56 -32.71 -1.42
C ASN A 584 -13.06 -31.51 -0.60
N ARG A 585 -12.46 -30.33 -0.77
CA ARG A 585 -12.88 -29.05 -0.16
C ARG A 585 -13.92 -28.30 -0.98
N PHE A 586 -14.18 -28.75 -2.21
CA PHE A 586 -15.04 -28.07 -3.17
C PHE A 586 -16.21 -28.97 -3.57
N HIS A 587 -17.32 -28.35 -3.95
CA HIS A 587 -18.58 -29.02 -4.21
C HIS A 587 -19.06 -28.79 -5.65
N PHE A 588 -18.61 -29.62 -6.58
CA PHE A 588 -18.89 -29.47 -8.02
C PHE A 588 -20.21 -30.08 -8.52
N GLY A 589 -21.14 -30.44 -7.63
CA GLY A 589 -22.47 -30.93 -8.02
C GLY A 589 -23.26 -29.90 -8.84
N ASN A 590 -24.26 -30.34 -9.61
CA ASN A 590 -25.16 -29.41 -10.32
C ASN A 590 -26.01 -28.67 -9.29
N ARG A 591 -25.74 -27.38 -9.12
CA ARG A 591 -26.51 -26.46 -8.29
C ARG A 591 -27.32 -25.57 -9.24
N THR A 592 -28.63 -25.74 -9.21
CA THR A 592 -29.58 -24.91 -9.97
C THR A 592 -29.63 -23.50 -9.43
#